data_AF-A0A1M7NB83-F1
#
_entry.id   AF-A0A1M7NB83-F1
#
_cell.length_a   1.000
_cell.length_b   1.000
_cell.length_c   1.000
_cell.angle_alpha   90.00
_cell.angle_beta   90.00
_cell.angle_gamma   90.00
#
_symmetry.space_group_name_H-M   'P 1'
#
loop_
_entity.id
_entity.type
_entity.pdbx_description
1 polymer ?
#
loop_
_entity_poly.entity_id
_entity_poly.type
_entity_poly.pdbx_seq_one_letter_code
_entity_poly.pdbx_strand_id
1 'polypeptide(L)'
;MNKVLKVFHKGEILSTGLIILYIIFTLVYQQYMFNEVLKTNLITMFLGFLIVFNYITSANFNLKNFRINKTTILAIVLIIFVLINSFLIRHEILVGAIFSIIITGVIGKKINEFKSEPWLLLFPFWFLVFYIFMRLQINPSPSEIFLNSRNYVSFYLIITVLPYYYVSLKNKKKYNSIPAFVTVFLCLYALGRSGIVASILILLAILLPRFNKKDRIKLFVSIILLLILFVSLSDFFLEEMSELNKFENVDNFLNDDGRSSIVSLYFQKMDFYSFLFGMDTVNQLSQVLATYSHVHSSLLAFHSTVGIASLLFFYHLYKKSKVFIKENLPLLFLLLALTIRASTDVGMLFAFFDYVFWMFLFYPFEIKKIKKIKKIK
;
A
#
# COMPACT_ATOMS: atom_id res chain seq x y z
N MET A 1 22.98 -31.36 1.97
CA MET A 1 22.27 -30.35 1.14
C MET A 1 20.74 -30.42 1.28
N ASN A 2 20.10 -31.60 1.18
CA ASN A 2 18.63 -31.74 1.26
C ASN A 2 17.97 -31.37 2.61
N LYS A 3 18.66 -31.57 3.74
CA LYS A 3 18.12 -31.24 5.08
C LYS A 3 18.06 -29.72 5.32
N VAL A 4 19.06 -29.00 4.82
CA VAL A 4 19.14 -27.54 4.87
C VAL A 4 18.04 -26.92 3.99
N LEU A 5 17.93 -27.35 2.73
CA LEU A 5 16.87 -26.87 1.82
C LEU A 5 15.44 -27.11 2.37
N LYS A 6 15.19 -28.26 3.02
CA LYS A 6 13.90 -28.54 3.69
C LYS A 6 13.61 -27.61 4.87
N VAL A 7 14.61 -27.27 5.68
CA VAL A 7 14.45 -26.34 6.81
C VAL A 7 14.19 -24.91 6.31
N PHE A 8 14.90 -24.48 5.26
CA PHE A 8 14.68 -23.19 4.60
C PHE A 8 13.24 -23.05 4.08
N HIS A 9 12.73 -24.10 3.44
CA HIS A 9 11.37 -24.09 2.89
C HIS A 9 10.28 -24.04 3.98
N LYS A 10 10.50 -24.74 5.11
CA LYS A 10 9.56 -24.75 6.25
C LYS A 10 9.49 -23.39 6.96
N GLY A 11 10.63 -22.73 7.15
CA GLY A 11 10.70 -21.40 7.76
C GLY A 11 10.03 -20.30 6.92
N GLU A 12 10.18 -20.35 5.59
CA GLU A 12 9.52 -19.40 4.68
C GLU A 12 7.99 -19.58 4.69
N ILE A 13 7.49 -20.83 4.68
CA ILE A 13 6.05 -21.14 4.76
C ILE A 13 5.43 -20.58 6.04
N LEU A 14 6.04 -20.84 7.21
CA LEU A 14 5.54 -20.33 8.48
C LEU A 14 5.45 -18.79 8.48
N SER A 15 6.52 -18.12 8.05
CA SER A 15 6.54 -16.65 8.01
C SER A 15 5.49 -16.09 7.04
N THR A 16 5.26 -16.77 5.92
CA THR A 16 4.26 -16.38 4.92
C THR A 16 2.85 -16.57 5.45
N GLY A 17 2.59 -17.68 6.15
CA GLY A 17 1.32 -17.93 6.83
C GLY A 17 1.00 -16.86 7.87
N LEU A 18 1.98 -16.50 8.71
CA LEU A 18 1.81 -15.42 9.69
C LEU A 18 1.52 -14.06 9.02
N ILE A 19 2.21 -13.73 7.92
CA ILE A 19 1.95 -12.49 7.17
C ILE A 19 0.54 -12.50 6.57
N ILE A 20 0.11 -13.60 5.96
CA ILE A 20 -1.24 -13.74 5.39
C ILE A 20 -2.30 -13.55 6.48
N LEU A 21 -2.14 -14.23 7.62
CA LEU A 21 -3.05 -14.08 8.76
C LEU A 21 -3.06 -12.64 9.27
N TYR A 22 -1.89 -12.02 9.45
CA TYR A 22 -1.80 -10.61 9.86
C TYR A 22 -2.58 -9.69 8.91
N ILE A 23 -2.43 -9.85 7.59
CA ILE A 23 -3.13 -9.03 6.59
C ILE A 23 -4.65 -9.26 6.70
N ILE A 24 -5.11 -10.51 6.77
CA ILE A 24 -6.55 -10.85 6.86
C ILE A 24 -7.16 -10.30 8.15
N PHE A 25 -6.55 -10.55 9.30
CA PHE A 25 -7.06 -10.03 10.58
C PHE A 25 -7.04 -8.51 10.63
N THR A 26 -6.05 -7.88 10.00
CA THR A 26 -6.00 -6.42 9.88
C THR A 26 -7.15 -5.90 9.02
N LEU A 27 -7.48 -6.55 7.89
CA LEU A 27 -8.62 -6.17 7.07
C LEU A 27 -9.93 -6.29 7.84
N VAL A 28 -10.13 -7.40 8.54
CA VAL A 28 -11.32 -7.65 9.37
C VAL A 28 -11.48 -6.57 10.43
N TYR A 29 -10.39 -6.24 11.15
CA TYR A 29 -10.38 -5.22 12.19
C TYR A 29 -10.63 -3.81 11.62
N GLN A 30 -9.84 -3.39 10.62
CA GLN A 30 -9.90 -2.03 10.09
C GLN A 30 -11.22 -1.70 9.41
N GLN A 31 -11.90 -2.70 8.84
CA GLN A 31 -13.15 -2.52 8.12
C GLN A 31 -14.37 -2.99 8.90
N TYR A 32 -14.21 -3.40 10.16
CA TYR A 32 -15.28 -3.95 10.99
C TYR A 32 -16.10 -5.02 10.24
N MET A 33 -15.42 -5.90 9.50
CA MET A 33 -16.08 -6.81 8.54
C MET A 33 -17.12 -7.72 9.20
N PHE A 34 -16.94 -8.02 10.49
CA PHE A 34 -17.83 -8.83 11.30
C PHE A 34 -18.08 -8.11 12.64
N ASN A 35 -19.33 -7.75 12.92
CA ASN A 35 -19.73 -7.00 14.11
C ASN A 35 -19.33 -7.67 15.45
N GLU A 36 -19.15 -9.00 15.43
CA GLU A 36 -18.77 -9.85 16.58
C GLU A 36 -17.25 -10.03 16.73
N VAL A 37 -16.44 -9.75 15.69
CA VAL A 37 -14.99 -10.04 15.71
C VAL A 37 -14.24 -8.81 16.20
N LEU A 38 -13.99 -8.80 17.51
CA LEU A 38 -12.98 -8.04 18.25
C LEU A 38 -12.78 -6.58 17.81
N LYS A 39 -13.42 -5.66 18.56
CA LYS A 39 -13.10 -4.22 18.57
C LYS A 39 -11.66 -3.89 19.00
N THR A 40 -10.80 -4.88 19.24
CA THR A 40 -9.46 -4.69 19.77
C THR A 40 -8.41 -5.06 18.73
N ASN A 41 -7.39 -4.21 18.57
CA ASN A 41 -6.25 -4.49 17.68
C ASN A 41 -5.30 -5.56 18.27
N LEU A 42 -5.63 -6.19 19.39
CA LEU A 42 -4.71 -7.05 20.15
C LEU A 42 -4.26 -8.25 19.32
N ILE A 43 -5.14 -8.83 18.50
CA ILE A 43 -4.77 -9.94 17.60
C ILE A 43 -3.77 -9.47 16.55
N THR A 44 -4.01 -8.33 15.90
CA THR A 44 -3.10 -7.82 14.87
C THR A 44 -1.75 -7.44 15.47
N MET A 45 -1.76 -6.88 16.69
CA MET A 45 -0.54 -6.62 17.45
C MET A 45 0.22 -7.91 17.79
N PHE A 46 -0.46 -8.92 18.31
CA PHE A 46 0.14 -10.21 18.65
C PHE A 46 0.71 -10.92 17.42
N LEU A 47 -0.01 -10.95 16.31
CA LEU A 47 0.48 -11.50 15.04
C LEU A 47 1.70 -10.72 14.53
N GLY A 48 1.68 -9.39 14.62
CA GLY A 48 2.84 -8.55 14.30
C GLY A 48 4.06 -8.89 15.15
N PHE A 49 3.89 -9.04 16.46
CA PHE A 49 4.94 -9.48 17.37
C PHE A 49 5.48 -10.87 17.00
N LEU A 50 4.61 -11.84 16.71
CA LEU A 50 5.02 -13.18 16.28
C LEU A 50 5.84 -13.16 14.98
N ILE A 51 5.50 -12.28 14.03
CA ILE A 51 6.28 -12.11 12.79
C ILE A 51 7.68 -11.58 13.10
N VAL A 52 7.78 -10.55 13.96
CA VAL A 52 9.07 -9.97 14.36
C VAL A 52 9.90 -10.99 15.15
N PHE A 53 9.28 -11.70 16.09
CA PHE A 53 9.92 -12.76 16.86
C PHE A 53 10.42 -13.89 15.96
N ASN A 54 9.60 -14.36 15.02
CA ASN A 54 10.00 -15.36 14.03
C ASN A 54 11.16 -14.86 13.16
N TYR A 55 11.19 -13.58 12.81
CA TYR A 55 12.29 -12.99 12.06
C TYR A 55 13.61 -13.04 12.83
N ILE A 56 13.61 -12.58 14.09
CA ILE A 56 14.79 -12.50 14.95
C ILE A 56 15.31 -13.90 15.30
N THR A 57 14.41 -14.86 15.56
CA THR A 57 14.76 -16.24 15.95
C THR A 57 15.09 -17.16 14.77
N SER A 58 14.84 -16.71 13.53
CA SER A 58 15.13 -17.54 12.36
C SER A 58 16.62 -17.85 12.26
N ALA A 59 16.98 -19.09 11.91
CA ALA A 59 18.38 -19.54 11.80
C ALA A 59 19.24 -18.72 10.80
N ASN A 60 18.60 -17.92 9.95
CA ASN A 60 19.26 -17.02 9.01
C ASN A 60 19.59 -15.64 9.60
N PHE A 61 19.04 -15.31 10.76
CA PHE A 61 19.34 -14.09 11.49
C PHE A 61 20.63 -14.28 12.26
N ASN A 62 21.75 -13.93 11.64
CA ASN A 62 23.05 -13.89 12.31
C ASN A 62 23.38 -12.43 12.64
N LEU A 63 23.32 -12.07 13.93
CA LEU A 63 23.67 -10.74 14.44
C LEU A 63 25.04 -10.27 13.96
N LYS A 64 26.03 -11.17 13.87
CA LYS A 64 27.39 -10.83 13.38
C LYS A 64 27.43 -10.48 11.89
N ASN A 65 26.46 -10.95 11.11
CA ASN A 65 26.33 -10.67 9.67
C ASN A 65 25.19 -9.69 9.36
N PHE A 66 24.51 -9.14 10.37
CA PHE A 66 23.44 -8.17 10.17
C PHE A 66 24.03 -6.85 9.69
N ARG A 67 24.10 -6.69 8.37
CA ARG A 67 24.53 -5.44 7.75
C ARG A 67 23.38 -4.44 7.80
N ILE A 68 23.58 -3.36 8.56
CA ILE A 68 22.70 -2.20 8.54
C ILE A 68 22.73 -1.61 7.13
N ASN A 69 21.64 -1.78 6.39
CA ASN A 69 21.51 -1.23 5.04
C ASN A 69 20.84 0.16 5.11
N LYS A 70 20.88 0.91 3.99
CA LYS A 70 20.34 2.27 3.94
C LYS A 70 18.83 2.35 4.30
N THR A 71 18.06 1.31 4.02
CA THR A 71 16.64 1.22 4.35
C THR A 71 16.42 1.01 5.85
N THR A 72 17.27 0.21 6.50
CA THR A 72 17.27 0.04 7.97
C THR A 72 17.67 1.34 8.66
N ILE A 73 18.66 2.07 8.13
CA ILE A 73 19.02 3.41 8.63
C ILE A 73 17.83 4.36 8.51
N LEU A 74 17.14 4.37 7.37
CA LEU A 74 15.94 5.18 7.17
C LEU A 74 14.87 4.86 8.24
N ALA A 75 14.59 3.58 8.50
CA ALA A 75 13.64 3.18 9.54
C ALA A 75 14.05 3.68 10.93
N ILE A 76 15.33 3.57 11.29
CA ILE A 76 15.86 4.08 12.57
C ILE A 76 15.70 5.61 12.66
N VAL A 77 16.04 6.33 11.59
CA VAL A 77 15.87 7.79 11.52
C VAL A 77 14.40 8.17 11.70
N LEU A 78 13.47 7.48 11.04
CA LEU A 78 12.04 7.73 11.22
C LEU A 78 11.62 7.50 12.68
N ILE A 79 12.05 6.40 13.32
CA ILE A 79 11.73 6.13 14.74
C ILE A 79 12.28 7.24 15.64
N ILE A 80 13.49 7.73 15.41
CA ILE A 80 14.08 8.84 16.17
C ILE A 80 13.20 10.09 16.04
N PHE A 81 12.75 10.43 14.83
CA PHE A 81 11.87 11.59 14.63
C PHE A 81 10.48 11.39 15.24
N VAL A 82 9.92 10.18 15.23
CA VAL A 82 8.68 9.86 15.96
C VAL A 82 8.86 10.11 17.47
N LEU A 83 9.99 9.69 18.04
CA LEU A 83 10.29 9.92 19.46
C LEU A 83 10.47 11.41 19.77
N ILE A 84 11.20 12.15 18.93
CA ILE A 84 11.37 13.59 19.08
C ILE A 84 10.00 14.30 19.05
N ASN A 85 9.13 13.97 18.08
CA ASN A 85 7.77 14.50 18.00
C ASN A 85 6.95 14.17 19.26
N SER A 86 7.04 12.91 19.72
CA SER A 86 6.35 12.42 20.91
C SER A 86 6.68 13.26 22.15
N PHE A 87 7.96 13.60 22.36
CA PHE A 87 8.39 14.34 23.55
C PHE A 87 8.26 15.86 23.40
N LEU A 88 8.61 16.42 22.24
CA LEU A 88 8.72 17.87 22.04
C LEU A 88 7.42 18.53 21.54
N ILE A 89 6.59 17.80 20.80
CA ILE A 89 5.40 18.37 20.13
C ILE A 89 4.11 17.88 20.78
N ARG A 90 3.94 16.57 20.94
CA ARG A 90 2.66 15.96 21.37
C ARG A 90 2.58 15.66 22.86
N HIS A 91 3.72 15.54 23.54
CA HIS A 91 3.84 15.12 24.94
C HIS A 91 3.22 13.74 25.26
N GLU A 92 3.07 12.89 24.24
CA GLU A 92 2.60 11.51 24.34
C GLU A 92 3.44 10.60 23.43
N ILE A 93 3.68 9.36 23.87
CA ILE A 93 4.47 8.41 23.08
C ILE A 93 3.60 7.85 21.96
N LEU A 94 4.00 8.10 20.71
CA LEU A 94 3.36 7.58 19.51
C LEU A 94 3.71 6.10 19.27
N VAL A 95 3.33 5.23 20.21
CA VAL A 95 3.65 3.79 20.19
C VAL A 95 3.16 3.13 18.90
N GLY A 96 1.98 3.51 18.40
CA GLY A 96 1.43 2.97 17.15
C GLY A 96 2.30 3.23 15.92
N ALA A 97 2.91 4.41 15.81
CA ALA A 97 3.80 4.75 14.70
C ALA A 97 5.12 3.94 14.77
N ILE A 98 5.71 3.81 15.96
CA ILE A 98 6.91 2.99 16.18
C ILE A 98 6.62 1.52 15.84
N PHE A 99 5.50 1.02 16.35
CA PHE A 99 5.04 -0.35 16.11
C PHE A 99 4.82 -0.61 14.61
N SER A 100 4.17 0.32 13.91
CA SER A 100 3.98 0.25 12.47
C SER A 100 5.32 0.17 11.74
N ILE A 101 6.28 1.06 11.99
CA ILE A 101 7.60 1.04 11.32
C ILE A 101 8.28 -0.32 11.48
N ILE A 102 8.31 -0.85 12.71
CA ILE A 102 9.03 -2.09 13.01
C ILE A 102 8.37 -3.27 12.30
N ILE A 103 7.07 -3.47 12.48
CA ILE A 103 6.38 -4.65 11.94
C ILE A 103 6.28 -4.57 10.44
N THR A 104 5.81 -3.44 9.90
CA THR A 104 5.66 -3.30 8.45
C THR A 104 7.01 -3.29 7.74
N GLY A 105 8.07 -2.78 8.38
CA GLY A 105 9.45 -2.89 7.91
C GLY A 105 9.91 -4.35 7.83
N VAL A 106 9.67 -5.16 8.87
CA VAL A 106 10.01 -6.59 8.87
C VAL A 106 9.20 -7.37 7.83
N ILE A 107 7.88 -7.15 7.76
CA ILE A 107 7.01 -7.78 6.75
C ILE A 107 7.48 -7.41 5.34
N GLY A 108 7.73 -6.13 5.08
CA GLY A 108 8.20 -5.64 3.79
C GLY A 108 9.55 -6.26 3.40
N LYS A 109 10.49 -6.37 4.36
CA LYS A 109 11.76 -7.08 4.15
C LYS A 109 11.54 -8.56 3.82
N LYS A 110 10.68 -9.26 4.55
CA LYS A 110 10.35 -10.67 4.29
C LYS A 110 9.73 -10.88 2.91
N ILE A 111 8.76 -10.05 2.51
CA ILE A 111 8.16 -10.10 1.16
C ILE A 111 9.23 -9.81 0.09
N ASN A 112 10.15 -8.88 0.37
CA ASN A 112 11.27 -8.61 -0.52
C ASN A 112 12.28 -9.76 -0.61
N GLU A 113 12.45 -10.57 0.44
CA GLU A 113 13.30 -11.75 0.43
C GLU A 113 12.57 -13.00 -0.09
N PHE A 114 11.24 -12.95 -0.19
CA PHE A 114 10.39 -14.06 -0.62
C PHE A 114 10.74 -14.52 -2.04
N LYS A 115 11.02 -15.82 -2.14
CA LYS A 115 11.42 -16.54 -3.37
C LYS A 115 10.54 -17.75 -3.66
N SER A 116 9.75 -18.20 -2.70
CA SER A 116 8.80 -19.29 -2.84
C SER A 116 7.62 -18.94 -3.77
N GLU A 117 6.58 -19.77 -3.76
CA GLU A 117 5.41 -19.68 -4.63
C GLU A 117 4.64 -18.35 -4.44
N PRO A 118 4.67 -17.41 -5.40
CA PRO A 118 4.07 -16.09 -5.23
C PRO A 118 2.55 -16.13 -5.03
N TRP A 119 1.87 -17.13 -5.59
CA TRP A 119 0.41 -17.24 -5.54
C TRP A 119 -0.13 -17.30 -4.10
N LEU A 120 0.68 -17.72 -3.12
CA LEU A 120 0.32 -17.67 -1.70
C LEU A 120 -0.01 -16.24 -1.24
N LEU A 121 0.63 -15.23 -1.82
CA LEU A 121 0.36 -13.82 -1.49
C LEU A 121 -0.99 -13.31 -2.03
N LEU A 122 -1.71 -14.12 -2.83
CA LEU A 122 -3.07 -13.79 -3.27
C LEU A 122 -4.16 -14.21 -2.27
N PHE A 123 -3.85 -14.97 -1.22
CA PHE A 123 -4.87 -15.36 -0.23
C PHE A 123 -5.62 -14.17 0.37
N PRO A 124 -4.96 -13.10 0.85
CA PRO A 124 -5.68 -11.92 1.36
C PRO A 124 -6.49 -11.20 0.29
N PHE A 125 -6.00 -11.17 -0.96
CA PHE A 125 -6.71 -10.57 -2.09
C PHE A 125 -8.01 -11.32 -2.39
N TRP A 126 -7.97 -12.65 -2.48
CA TRP A 126 -9.17 -13.45 -2.75
C TRP A 126 -10.15 -13.47 -1.59
N PHE A 127 -9.66 -13.45 -0.36
CA PHE A 127 -10.50 -13.25 0.82
C PHE A 127 -11.29 -11.93 0.72
N LEU A 128 -10.61 -10.84 0.37
CA LEU A 128 -11.23 -9.53 0.20
C LEU A 128 -12.25 -9.50 -0.96
N VAL A 129 -11.89 -10.09 -2.11
CA VAL A 129 -12.79 -10.18 -3.26
C VAL A 129 -14.05 -10.96 -2.91
N PHE A 130 -13.91 -12.09 -2.22
CA PHE A 130 -15.05 -12.89 -1.74
C PHE A 130 -15.93 -12.07 -0.79
N TYR A 131 -15.33 -11.36 0.17
CA TYR A 131 -16.07 -10.49 1.09
C TYR A 131 -16.87 -9.41 0.33
N ILE A 132 -16.26 -8.74 -0.64
CA ILE A 132 -16.93 -7.74 -1.47
C ILE A 132 -18.15 -8.35 -2.16
N PHE A 133 -18.00 -9.49 -2.84
CA PHE A 133 -19.13 -10.14 -3.50
C PHE A 133 -20.25 -10.54 -2.54
N MET A 134 -19.93 -11.04 -1.34
CA MET A 134 -20.93 -11.33 -0.31
C MET A 134 -21.71 -10.09 0.12
N ARG A 135 -21.03 -8.94 0.30
CA ARG A 135 -21.71 -7.67 0.65
C ARG A 135 -22.60 -7.16 -0.48
N LEU A 136 -22.16 -7.32 -1.73
CA LEU A 136 -22.92 -6.92 -2.91
C LEU A 136 -24.23 -7.69 -3.09
N GLN A 137 -24.32 -8.92 -2.57
CA GLN A 137 -25.57 -9.68 -2.54
C GLN A 137 -26.58 -9.11 -1.54
N ILE A 138 -26.12 -8.42 -0.48
CA ILE A 138 -26.96 -7.81 0.54
C ILE A 138 -27.39 -6.42 0.09
N ASN A 139 -26.42 -5.59 -0.31
CA ASN A 139 -26.67 -4.27 -0.87
C ASN A 139 -25.74 -4.01 -2.07
N PRO A 140 -26.30 -3.72 -3.26
CA PRO A 140 -25.52 -3.46 -4.46
C PRO A 140 -24.89 -2.05 -4.49
N SER A 141 -24.93 -1.29 -3.40
CA SER A 141 -24.26 0.00 -3.29
C SER A 141 -22.79 -0.15 -2.87
N PRO A 142 -21.82 0.41 -3.63
CA PRO A 142 -20.41 0.38 -3.25
C PRO A 142 -20.10 1.11 -1.94
N SER A 143 -20.92 2.11 -1.55
CA SER A 143 -20.74 2.85 -0.30
C SER A 143 -21.02 1.99 0.93
N GLU A 144 -21.80 0.92 0.77
CA GLU A 144 -22.19 0.04 1.87
C GLU A 144 -21.33 -1.22 1.99
N ILE A 145 -20.34 -1.41 1.11
CA ILE A 145 -19.39 -2.53 1.25
C ILE A 145 -18.60 -2.38 2.55
N PHE A 146 -18.19 -1.16 2.88
CA PHE A 146 -17.44 -0.81 4.08
C PHE A 146 -18.11 0.34 4.81
N LEU A 147 -18.06 0.33 6.14
CA LEU A 147 -18.71 1.35 6.97
C LEU A 147 -18.15 2.77 6.76
N ASN A 148 -16.90 2.89 6.33
CA ASN A 148 -16.23 4.19 6.30
C ASN A 148 -16.35 4.91 4.94
N SER A 149 -15.99 4.26 3.85
CA SER A 149 -15.94 4.89 2.52
C SER A 149 -15.82 3.86 1.41
N ARG A 150 -16.51 4.09 0.28
CA ARG A 150 -16.35 3.30 -0.97
C ARG A 150 -14.90 3.25 -1.47
N ASN A 151 -14.09 4.27 -1.18
CA ASN A 151 -12.70 4.34 -1.64
C ASN A 151 -11.82 3.23 -1.03
N TYR A 152 -12.21 2.71 0.14
CA TYR A 152 -11.48 1.61 0.79
C TYR A 152 -11.52 0.30 -0.02
N VAL A 153 -12.54 0.09 -0.87
CA VAL A 153 -12.59 -1.04 -1.82
C VAL A 153 -11.34 -1.04 -2.70
N SER A 154 -11.11 0.06 -3.41
CA SER A 154 -9.93 0.20 -4.27
C SER A 154 -8.63 0.17 -3.48
N PHE A 155 -8.60 0.80 -2.29
CA PHE A 155 -7.44 0.83 -1.40
C PHE A 155 -6.92 -0.57 -1.06
N TYR A 156 -7.78 -1.41 -0.49
CA TYR A 156 -7.38 -2.73 0.00
C TYR A 156 -7.14 -3.72 -1.12
N LEU A 157 -7.87 -3.64 -2.24
CA LEU A 157 -7.61 -4.47 -3.42
C LEU A 157 -6.19 -4.22 -3.95
N ILE A 158 -5.80 -2.95 -4.06
CA ILE A 158 -4.46 -2.56 -4.53
C ILE A 158 -3.39 -3.04 -3.55
N ILE A 159 -3.55 -2.77 -2.25
CA ILE A 159 -2.57 -3.15 -1.23
C ILE A 159 -2.38 -4.67 -1.15
N THR A 160 -3.45 -5.44 -1.28
CA THR A 160 -3.39 -6.92 -1.19
C THR A 160 -2.87 -7.58 -2.47
N VAL A 161 -3.09 -6.99 -3.64
CA VAL A 161 -2.60 -7.56 -4.91
C VAL A 161 -1.13 -7.22 -5.21
N LEU A 162 -0.64 -6.09 -4.70
CA LEU A 162 0.72 -5.60 -4.96
C LEU A 162 1.83 -6.60 -4.58
N PRO A 163 1.83 -7.26 -3.40
CA PRO A 163 2.87 -8.21 -3.01
C PRO A 163 3.03 -9.38 -3.99
N TYR A 164 1.92 -9.92 -4.49
CA TYR A 164 1.91 -11.01 -5.47
C TYR A 164 2.67 -10.61 -6.75
N TYR A 165 2.29 -9.46 -7.31
CA TYR A 165 2.89 -8.98 -8.56
C TYR A 165 4.32 -8.50 -8.37
N TYR A 166 4.61 -7.83 -7.25
CA TYR A 166 5.94 -7.41 -6.88
C TYR A 166 6.91 -8.61 -6.87
N VAL A 167 6.59 -9.66 -6.11
CA VAL A 167 7.43 -10.87 -6.02
C VAL A 167 7.56 -11.53 -7.37
N SER A 168 6.47 -11.69 -8.12
CA SER A 168 6.48 -12.37 -9.41
C SER A 168 7.36 -11.65 -10.44
N LEU A 169 7.22 -10.33 -10.55
CA LEU A 169 8.00 -9.49 -11.47
C LEU A 169 9.47 -9.38 -11.05
N LYS A 170 9.74 -9.20 -9.75
CA LYS A 170 11.11 -9.16 -9.19
C LYS A 170 11.86 -10.47 -9.48
N ASN A 171 11.22 -11.61 -9.25
CA ASN A 171 11.82 -12.93 -9.41
C ASN A 171 11.67 -13.51 -10.82
N LYS A 172 11.08 -12.77 -11.77
CA LYS A 172 10.79 -13.23 -13.14
C LYS A 172 10.00 -14.55 -13.19
N LYS A 173 9.10 -14.76 -12.22
CA LYS A 173 8.23 -15.93 -12.17
C LYS A 173 7.00 -15.74 -13.07
N LYS A 174 6.36 -16.84 -13.47
CA LYS A 174 5.06 -16.79 -14.14
C LYS A 174 4.01 -16.19 -13.19
N TYR A 175 3.10 -15.39 -13.74
CA TYR A 175 2.03 -14.75 -13.00
C TYR A 175 0.73 -14.73 -13.81
N ASN A 176 -0.39 -14.78 -13.08
CA ASN A 176 -1.74 -14.73 -13.61
C ASN A 176 -2.20 -13.27 -13.72
N SER A 177 -2.87 -12.93 -14.82
CA SER A 177 -3.45 -11.59 -15.04
C SER A 177 -4.82 -11.41 -14.40
N ILE A 178 -5.51 -12.50 -14.04
CA ILE A 178 -6.88 -12.44 -13.49
C ILE A 178 -6.97 -11.48 -12.28
N PRO A 179 -6.07 -11.52 -11.27
CA PRO A 179 -6.14 -10.58 -10.15
C PRO A 179 -6.11 -9.10 -10.56
N ALA A 180 -5.30 -8.73 -11.57
CA ALA A 180 -5.25 -7.37 -12.09
C ALA A 180 -6.56 -6.96 -12.77
N PHE A 181 -7.17 -7.83 -13.58
CA PHE A 181 -8.46 -7.55 -14.20
C PHE A 181 -9.59 -7.43 -13.17
N VAL A 182 -9.63 -8.32 -12.18
CA VAL A 182 -10.58 -8.22 -11.05
C VAL A 182 -10.38 -6.91 -10.28
N THR A 183 -9.12 -6.51 -10.05
CA THR A 183 -8.80 -5.22 -9.39
C THR A 183 -9.36 -4.05 -10.19
N VAL A 184 -9.14 -4.00 -11.51
CA VAL A 184 -9.67 -2.93 -12.36
C VAL A 184 -11.19 -2.91 -12.32
N PHE A 185 -11.84 -4.06 -12.51
CA PHE A 185 -13.30 -4.16 -12.50
C PHE A 185 -13.92 -3.63 -11.20
N LEU A 186 -13.42 -4.10 -10.04
CA LEU A 186 -13.93 -3.67 -8.74
C LEU A 186 -13.56 -2.21 -8.42
N CYS A 187 -12.44 -1.69 -8.93
CA CYS A 187 -12.10 -0.27 -8.78
C CYS A 187 -13.00 0.65 -9.61
N LEU A 188 -13.38 0.24 -10.83
CA LEU A 188 -14.36 0.94 -11.66
C LEU A 188 -15.72 0.94 -10.97
N TYR A 189 -16.15 -0.22 -10.48
CA TYR A 189 -17.41 -0.35 -9.73
C TYR A 189 -17.46 0.52 -8.47
N ALA A 190 -16.34 0.65 -7.74
CA ALA A 190 -16.26 1.52 -6.56
C ALA A 190 -16.22 3.03 -6.88
N LEU A 191 -16.14 3.42 -8.16
CA LEU A 191 -16.10 4.80 -8.65
C LEU A 191 -14.99 5.67 -8.01
N GLY A 192 -13.90 5.05 -7.56
CA GLY A 192 -12.77 5.76 -6.94
C GLY A 192 -11.76 6.23 -8.00
N ARG A 193 -11.71 7.53 -8.31
CA ARG A 193 -10.83 8.13 -9.34
C ARG A 193 -9.37 7.65 -9.26
N SER A 194 -8.74 7.81 -8.11
CA SER A 194 -7.35 7.37 -7.90
C SER A 194 -7.20 5.85 -7.83
N GLY A 195 -8.25 5.13 -7.41
CA GLY A 195 -8.34 3.68 -7.46
C GLY A 195 -8.31 3.14 -8.89
N ILE A 196 -9.10 3.73 -9.79
CA ILE A 196 -9.14 3.39 -11.21
C ILE A 196 -7.77 3.59 -11.84
N VAL A 197 -7.17 4.78 -11.69
CA VAL A 197 -5.83 5.08 -12.22
C VAL A 197 -4.78 4.10 -11.69
N ALA A 198 -4.76 3.84 -10.38
CA ALA A 198 -3.81 2.92 -9.78
C ALA A 198 -4.02 1.46 -10.25
N SER A 199 -5.26 1.00 -10.40
CA SER A 199 -5.56 -0.35 -10.92
C SER A 199 -5.11 -0.54 -12.37
N ILE A 200 -5.22 0.51 -13.20
CA ILE A 200 -4.76 0.50 -14.59
C ILE A 200 -3.23 0.47 -14.65
N LEU A 201 -2.54 1.21 -13.78
CA LEU A 201 -1.08 1.11 -13.65
C LEU A 201 -0.64 -0.30 -13.26
N ILE A 202 -1.38 -0.98 -12.38
CA ILE A 202 -1.14 -2.39 -12.07
C ILE A 202 -1.35 -3.25 -13.32
N LEU A 203 -2.46 -3.11 -14.04
CA LEU A 203 -2.71 -3.87 -15.26
C LEU A 203 -1.60 -3.65 -16.30
N LEU A 204 -1.17 -2.41 -16.49
CA LEU A 204 -0.03 -2.04 -17.34
C LEU A 204 1.25 -2.75 -16.90
N ALA A 205 1.56 -2.79 -15.61
CA ALA A 205 2.75 -3.49 -15.10
C ALA A 205 2.76 -4.97 -15.53
N ILE A 206 1.59 -5.60 -15.59
CA ILE A 206 1.44 -7.02 -15.89
C ILE A 206 1.43 -7.31 -17.39
N LEU A 207 0.83 -6.43 -18.17
CA LEU A 207 0.72 -6.58 -19.62
C LEU A 207 1.99 -6.13 -20.36
N LEU A 208 2.65 -5.05 -19.93
CA LEU A 208 3.82 -4.50 -20.62
C LEU A 208 4.91 -5.53 -20.98
N PRO A 209 5.29 -6.46 -20.08
CA PRO A 209 6.31 -7.47 -20.38
C PRO A 209 5.93 -8.42 -21.53
N ARG A 210 4.63 -8.57 -21.82
CA ARG A 210 4.12 -9.52 -22.84
C ARG A 210 4.14 -8.96 -24.26
N PHE A 211 4.32 -7.66 -24.41
CA PHE A 211 4.24 -6.99 -25.71
C PHE A 211 5.62 -6.48 -26.17
N ASN A 212 5.83 -6.53 -27.49
CA ASN A 212 6.97 -5.89 -28.15
C ASN A 212 6.83 -4.37 -28.13
N LYS A 213 7.92 -3.63 -28.38
CA LYS A 213 7.94 -2.16 -28.23
C LYS A 213 6.83 -1.44 -29.02
N LYS A 214 6.54 -1.87 -30.25
CA LYS A 214 5.47 -1.29 -31.08
C LYS A 214 4.08 -1.55 -30.48
N ASP A 215 3.84 -2.76 -30.00
CA ASP A 215 2.55 -3.16 -29.42
C ASP A 215 2.33 -2.54 -28.03
N ARG A 216 3.39 -2.19 -27.30
CA ARG A 216 3.29 -1.42 -26.05
C ARG A 216 2.71 -0.03 -26.26
N ILE A 217 3.08 0.65 -27.35
CA ILE A 217 2.52 1.96 -27.70
C ILE A 217 1.03 1.80 -27.98
N LYS A 218 0.66 0.80 -28.78
CA LYS A 218 -0.75 0.48 -29.05
C LYS A 218 -1.52 0.21 -27.76
N LEU A 219 -1.00 -0.64 -26.88
CA LEU A 219 -1.62 -0.93 -25.58
C LEU A 219 -1.83 0.35 -24.74
N PHE A 220 -0.82 1.22 -24.68
CA PHE A 220 -0.90 2.47 -23.93
C PHE A 220 -1.98 3.41 -24.50
N VAL A 221 -2.02 3.56 -25.82
CA VAL A 221 -3.07 4.33 -26.52
C VAL A 221 -4.44 3.72 -26.29
N SER A 222 -4.59 2.39 -26.40
CA SER A 222 -5.86 1.70 -26.16
C SER A 222 -6.37 1.90 -24.73
N ILE A 223 -5.48 1.89 -23.73
CA ILE A 223 -5.86 2.14 -22.33
C ILE A 223 -6.26 3.60 -22.12
N ILE A 224 -5.57 4.56 -22.73
CA ILE A 224 -5.96 5.96 -22.68
C ILE A 224 -7.33 6.17 -23.32
N LEU A 225 -7.57 5.57 -24.49
CA LEU A 225 -8.86 5.63 -25.17
C LEU A 225 -9.96 4.98 -24.32
N LEU A 226 -9.68 3.85 -23.68
CA LEU A 226 -10.61 3.20 -22.76
C LEU A 226 -10.93 4.09 -21.55
N LEU A 227 -9.94 4.80 -21.01
CA LEU A 227 -10.11 5.76 -19.92
C LEU A 227 -10.96 6.96 -20.35
N ILE A 228 -10.68 7.53 -21.52
CA ILE A 228 -11.48 8.62 -22.08
C ILE A 228 -12.91 8.15 -22.30
N LEU A 229 -13.09 7.00 -22.93
CA LEU A 229 -14.42 6.39 -23.13
C LEU A 229 -15.13 6.16 -21.79
N PHE A 230 -14.42 5.65 -20.78
CA PHE A 230 -15.00 5.45 -19.45
C PHE A 230 -15.44 6.77 -18.81
N VAL A 231 -14.64 7.83 -18.90
CA VAL A 231 -15.01 9.16 -18.40
C VAL A 231 -16.21 9.73 -19.16
N SER A 232 -16.22 9.62 -20.49
CA SER A 232 -17.34 10.09 -21.31
C SER A 232 -18.63 9.29 -21.05
N LEU A 233 -18.51 7.98 -20.82
CA LEU A 233 -19.64 7.15 -20.47
C LEU A 233 -20.06 7.34 -19.01
N SER A 234 -19.14 7.69 -18.11
CA SER A 234 -19.52 7.94 -16.72
C SER A 234 -20.49 9.10 -16.63
N ASP A 235 -20.30 10.17 -17.40
CA ASP A 235 -21.25 11.29 -17.42
C ASP A 235 -22.65 10.82 -17.89
N PHE A 236 -22.71 9.99 -18.93
CA PHE A 236 -23.95 9.38 -19.43
C PHE A 236 -24.63 8.47 -18.40
N PHE A 237 -23.87 7.58 -17.76
CA PHE A 237 -24.40 6.69 -16.71
C PHE A 237 -24.81 7.47 -15.45
N LEU A 238 -24.16 8.59 -15.15
CA LEU A 238 -24.49 9.44 -14.00
C LEU A 238 -25.81 10.18 -14.22
N GLU A 239 -26.08 10.65 -15.44
CA GLU A 239 -27.39 11.24 -15.80
C GLU A 239 -28.52 10.22 -15.63
N GLU A 240 -28.39 9.02 -16.19
CA GLU A 240 -29.41 7.96 -16.14
C GLU A 240 -29.60 7.37 -14.72
N MET A 241 -28.56 7.39 -13.88
CA MET A 241 -28.62 6.91 -12.49
C MET A 241 -29.12 7.98 -11.51
N SER A 242 -29.03 9.27 -11.85
CA SER A 242 -29.59 10.37 -11.06
C SER A 242 -31.12 10.32 -10.99
N GLU A 243 -31.77 9.82 -12.06
CA GLU A 243 -33.21 9.57 -12.09
C GLU A 243 -33.65 8.39 -11.19
N LEU A 244 -32.72 7.52 -10.79
CA LEU A 244 -33.02 6.30 -10.04
C LEU A 244 -32.85 6.41 -8.52
N ASN A 245 -32.47 7.57 -7.95
CA ASN A 245 -32.30 7.82 -6.50
C ASN A 245 -31.44 6.78 -5.73
N LYS A 246 -30.72 5.89 -6.43
CA LYS A 246 -29.99 4.75 -5.85
C LYS A 246 -28.51 5.03 -5.57
N PHE A 247 -28.04 6.21 -5.94
CA PHE A 247 -26.72 6.70 -5.58
C PHE A 247 -26.87 8.07 -4.94
N GLU A 248 -27.01 8.11 -3.61
CA GLU A 248 -26.93 9.36 -2.87
C GLU A 248 -25.60 10.06 -3.21
N ASN A 249 -25.73 11.25 -3.80
CA ASN A 249 -24.72 12.29 -3.98
C ASN A 249 -23.59 11.99 -5.00
N VAL A 250 -23.95 12.08 -6.27
CA VAL A 250 -23.00 12.29 -7.38
C VAL A 250 -22.32 13.66 -7.29
N ASP A 251 -22.96 14.68 -6.70
CA ASP A 251 -22.37 16.02 -6.51
C ASP A 251 -21.08 15.99 -5.66
N ASN A 252 -20.91 15.00 -4.79
CA ASN A 252 -19.68 14.76 -4.04
C ASN A 252 -18.54 14.15 -4.88
N PHE A 253 -18.80 13.75 -6.13
CA PHE A 253 -17.75 13.28 -7.04
C PHE A 253 -16.87 14.43 -7.53
N LEU A 254 -17.46 15.62 -7.71
CA LEU A 254 -16.78 16.83 -8.15
C LEU A 254 -16.31 17.71 -6.98
N ASN A 255 -17.04 17.70 -5.87
CA ASN A 255 -16.66 18.47 -4.69
C ASN A 255 -15.45 17.86 -3.98
N ASP A 256 -14.47 18.72 -3.66
CA ASP A 256 -13.34 18.36 -2.81
C ASP A 256 -13.86 18.30 -1.37
N ASP A 257 -13.99 17.09 -0.80
CA ASP A 257 -14.57 16.77 0.53
C ASP A 257 -13.87 17.48 1.73
N GLY A 258 -13.66 18.79 1.68
CA GLY A 258 -12.88 19.57 2.65
C GLY A 258 -11.37 19.36 2.61
N ARG A 259 -10.82 18.63 1.64
CA ARG A 259 -9.38 18.28 1.62
C ARG A 259 -8.50 19.51 1.40
N SER A 260 -8.85 20.40 0.48
CA SER A 260 -8.19 21.69 0.28
C SER A 260 -8.19 22.54 1.54
N SER A 261 -9.30 22.58 2.28
CA SER A 261 -9.40 23.29 3.57
C SER A 261 -8.48 22.70 4.65
N ILE A 262 -8.35 21.37 4.71
CA ILE A 262 -7.41 20.71 5.63
C ILE A 262 -5.97 21.07 5.26
N VAL A 263 -5.62 20.99 3.97
CA VAL A 263 -4.28 21.27 3.47
C VAL A 263 -3.91 22.74 3.73
N SER A 264 -4.81 23.67 3.43
CA SER A 264 -4.56 25.10 3.62
C SER A 264 -4.37 25.43 5.10
N LEU A 265 -5.23 24.92 5.98
CA LEU A 265 -5.10 25.15 7.42
C LEU A 265 -3.82 24.51 8.00
N TYR A 266 -3.45 23.31 7.52
CA TYR A 266 -2.21 22.64 7.91
C TYR A 266 -1.00 23.54 7.65
N PHE A 267 -0.88 24.07 6.42
CA PHE A 267 0.23 24.93 6.05
C PHE A 267 0.15 26.32 6.69
N GLN A 268 -1.05 26.85 6.95
CA GLN A 268 -1.22 28.13 7.64
C GLN A 268 -0.72 28.08 9.10
N LYS A 269 -0.93 26.96 9.79
CA LYS A 269 -0.50 26.77 11.17
C LYS A 269 0.91 26.18 11.32
N MET A 270 1.58 25.89 10.20
CA MET A 270 2.91 25.30 10.21
C MET A 270 3.97 26.38 10.49
N ASP A 271 4.65 26.26 11.64
CA ASP A 271 5.84 27.04 11.97
C ASP A 271 7.12 26.22 11.72
N PHE A 272 8.28 26.83 12.01
CA PHE A 272 9.58 26.19 11.79
C PHE A 272 9.75 24.88 12.57
N TYR A 273 9.29 24.85 13.83
CA TYR A 273 9.37 23.64 14.67
C TYR A 273 8.42 22.55 14.17
N SER A 274 7.20 22.91 13.80
CA SER A 274 6.19 22.00 13.26
C SER A 274 6.61 21.42 11.91
N PHE A 275 7.34 22.19 11.10
CA PHE A 275 7.95 21.72 9.87
C PHE A 275 9.09 20.71 10.13
N LEU A 276 9.97 21.01 11.09
CA LEU A 276 11.13 20.15 11.37
C LEU A 276 10.75 18.83 12.03
N PHE A 277 9.91 18.89 13.07
CA PHE A 277 9.62 17.74 13.93
C PHE A 277 8.22 17.15 13.72
N GLY A 278 7.38 17.80 12.93
CA GLY A 278 5.98 17.43 12.74
C GLY A 278 5.05 18.24 13.64
N MET A 279 3.75 18.00 13.52
CA MET A 279 2.70 18.88 14.02
C MET A 279 1.69 18.06 14.81
N ASP A 280 1.20 18.61 15.93
CA ASP A 280 0.07 18.01 16.63
C ASP A 280 -1.27 18.40 15.96
N THR A 281 -1.66 17.58 14.99
CA THR A 281 -2.89 17.77 14.25
C THR A 281 -4.14 17.69 15.12
N VAL A 282 -4.13 16.93 16.22
CA VAL A 282 -5.33 16.75 17.07
C VAL A 282 -5.69 18.06 17.74
N ASN A 283 -4.72 18.68 18.42
CA ASN A 283 -4.95 19.93 19.13
C ASN A 283 -5.01 21.13 18.17
N GLN A 284 -4.17 21.17 17.13
CA GLN A 284 -4.04 22.34 16.27
C GLN A 284 -5.06 22.38 15.12
N LEU A 285 -5.65 21.26 14.71
CA LEU A 285 -6.67 21.20 13.65
C LEU A 285 -8.04 20.73 14.17
N SER A 286 -8.26 20.77 15.49
CA SER A 286 -9.46 20.30 16.18
C SER A 286 -10.78 20.73 15.53
N GLN A 287 -10.89 22.00 15.11
CA GLN A 287 -12.10 22.54 14.45
C GLN A 287 -12.40 21.87 13.10
N VAL A 288 -11.39 21.51 12.32
CA VAL A 288 -11.57 20.86 11.01
C VAL A 288 -11.65 19.34 11.16
N LEU A 289 -10.93 18.77 12.12
CA LEU A 289 -11.05 17.35 12.47
C LEU A 289 -12.41 17.01 13.09
N ALA A 290 -13.08 17.95 13.76
CA ALA A 290 -14.45 17.77 14.22
C ALA A 290 -15.43 17.57 13.05
N THR A 291 -15.18 18.22 11.91
CA THR A 291 -16.03 18.12 10.71
C THR A 291 -15.67 16.93 9.83
N TYR A 292 -14.38 16.58 9.73
CA TYR A 292 -13.88 15.59 8.76
C TYR A 292 -13.29 14.32 9.39
N SER A 293 -13.35 14.18 10.73
CA SER A 293 -12.84 13.08 11.56
C SER A 293 -11.32 12.86 11.55
N HIS A 294 -10.64 13.02 10.41
CA HIS A 294 -9.22 12.72 10.23
C HIS A 294 -8.56 13.65 9.20
N VAL A 295 -7.22 13.69 9.21
CA VAL A 295 -6.45 14.36 8.16
C VAL A 295 -6.57 13.51 6.89
N HIS A 296 -7.34 13.99 5.91
CA HIS A 296 -7.67 13.27 4.66
C HIS A 296 -6.48 13.05 3.68
N SER A 297 -5.24 13.03 4.17
CA SER A 297 -4.04 12.76 3.38
C SER A 297 -3.00 12.01 4.21
N SER A 298 -2.63 10.81 3.74
CA SER A 298 -1.52 10.03 4.34
C SER A 298 -0.19 10.79 4.30
N LEU A 299 0.02 11.70 3.34
CA LEU A 299 1.23 12.51 3.26
C LEU A 299 1.33 13.54 4.39
N LEU A 300 0.21 14.22 4.68
CA LEU A 300 0.15 15.16 5.80
C LEU A 300 0.26 14.44 7.14
N ALA A 301 -0.42 13.29 7.29
CA ALA A 301 -0.30 12.46 8.49
C ALA A 301 1.15 11.95 8.69
N PHE A 302 1.85 11.62 7.60
CA PHE A 302 3.24 11.22 7.66
C PHE A 302 4.14 12.37 8.12
N HIS A 303 4.03 13.54 7.47
CA HIS A 303 4.79 14.72 7.88
C HIS A 303 4.45 15.16 9.31
N SER A 304 3.18 15.13 9.73
CA SER A 304 2.80 15.51 11.10
C SER A 304 3.42 14.61 12.17
N THR A 305 3.81 13.39 11.80
CA THR A 305 4.37 12.38 12.72
C THR A 305 5.90 12.37 12.73
N VAL A 306 6.57 12.61 11.59
CA VAL A 306 8.05 12.56 11.49
C VAL A 306 8.72 13.83 10.97
N GLY A 307 7.96 14.89 10.73
CA GLY A 307 8.47 16.18 10.23
C GLY A 307 9.32 16.03 8.96
N ILE A 308 10.49 16.66 8.98
CA ILE A 308 11.42 16.70 7.84
C ILE A 308 11.93 15.31 7.42
N ALA A 309 11.92 14.31 8.32
CA ALA A 309 12.33 12.96 7.96
C ALA A 309 11.39 12.30 6.93
N SER A 310 10.18 12.82 6.75
CA SER A 310 9.31 12.45 5.64
C SER A 310 9.96 12.71 4.27
N LEU A 311 10.71 13.81 4.11
CA LEU A 311 11.43 14.12 2.88
C LEU A 311 12.55 13.10 2.60
N LEU A 312 13.22 12.60 3.65
CA LEU A 312 14.23 11.55 3.50
C LEU A 312 13.62 10.25 2.99
N PHE A 313 12.41 9.90 3.44
CA PHE A 313 11.66 8.75 2.94
C PHE A 313 11.31 8.92 1.46
N PHE A 314 10.75 10.07 1.05
CA PHE A 314 10.42 10.33 -0.35
C PHE A 314 11.67 10.40 -1.24
N TYR A 315 12.78 10.93 -0.74
CA TYR A 315 14.06 10.89 -1.44
C TYR A 315 14.55 9.45 -1.66
N HIS A 316 14.37 8.56 -0.68
CA HIS A 316 14.67 7.14 -0.84
C HIS A 316 13.77 6.48 -1.88
N LEU A 317 12.47 6.78 -1.85
CA LEU A 317 11.49 6.30 -2.81
C LEU A 317 11.84 6.76 -4.24
N TYR A 318 12.23 8.02 -4.41
CA TYR A 318 12.72 8.57 -5.67
C TYR A 318 14.00 7.88 -6.16
N LYS A 319 14.93 7.55 -5.27
CA LYS A 319 16.10 6.74 -5.64
C LYS A 319 15.70 5.35 -6.14
N LYS A 320 14.68 4.72 -5.54
CA LYS A 320 14.16 3.43 -5.99
C LYS A 320 13.46 3.53 -7.35
N SER A 321 12.68 4.58 -7.59
CA SER A 321 12.03 4.77 -8.89
C SER A 321 13.06 4.85 -10.02
N LYS A 322 14.19 5.55 -9.81
CA LYS A 322 15.32 5.57 -10.77
C LYS A 322 15.92 4.19 -11.05
N VAL A 323 16.00 3.32 -10.05
CA VAL A 323 16.46 1.93 -10.24
C VAL A 323 15.44 1.16 -11.08
N PHE A 324 14.15 1.26 -10.77
CA PHE A 324 13.09 0.56 -11.51
C PHE A 324 12.95 1.01 -12.95
N ILE A 325 13.14 2.30 -13.25
CA ILE A 325 13.20 2.80 -14.63
C ILE A 325 14.25 2.05 -15.46
N LYS A 326 15.42 1.75 -14.85
CA LYS A 326 16.53 1.09 -15.53
C LYS A 326 16.41 -0.43 -15.57
N GLU A 327 15.89 -1.05 -14.52
CA GLU A 327 15.96 -2.50 -14.34
C GLU A 327 14.64 -3.23 -14.60
N ASN A 328 13.51 -2.65 -14.20
CA ASN A 328 12.21 -3.32 -14.23
C ASN A 328 11.07 -2.30 -14.21
N LEU A 329 10.76 -1.75 -15.40
CA LEU A 329 9.70 -0.76 -15.58
C LEU A 329 8.33 -1.19 -15.01
N PRO A 330 7.89 -2.45 -15.11
CA PRO A 330 6.72 -2.94 -14.37
C PRO A 330 6.71 -2.63 -12.87
N LEU A 331 7.85 -2.78 -12.17
CA LEU A 331 7.92 -2.46 -10.74
C LEU A 331 7.74 -0.97 -10.47
N LEU A 332 8.14 -0.10 -11.40
CA LEU A 332 7.86 1.33 -11.30
C LEU A 332 6.36 1.59 -11.35
N PHE A 333 5.63 0.95 -12.26
CA PHE A 333 4.18 1.13 -12.36
C PHE A 333 3.43 0.65 -11.11
N LEU A 334 3.87 -0.45 -10.51
CA LEU A 334 3.34 -0.88 -9.21
C LEU A 334 3.63 0.15 -8.11
N LEU A 335 4.83 0.73 -8.09
CA LEU A 335 5.18 1.78 -7.13
C LEU A 335 4.37 3.06 -7.35
N LEU A 336 4.15 3.45 -8.61
CA LEU A 336 3.33 4.62 -8.96
C LEU A 336 1.87 4.43 -8.55
N ALA A 337 1.31 3.24 -8.78
CA ALA A 337 -0.03 2.88 -8.31
C ALA A 337 -0.15 3.06 -6.79
N LEU A 338 0.84 2.59 -6.04
CA LEU A 338 0.89 2.74 -4.59
C LEU A 338 1.00 4.22 -4.16
N THR A 339 1.88 5.00 -4.79
CA THR A 339 2.05 6.43 -4.44
C THR A 339 0.82 7.27 -4.73
N ILE A 340 0.10 6.96 -5.82
CA ILE A 340 -1.16 7.64 -6.14
C ILE A 340 -2.18 7.38 -5.02
N ARG A 341 -2.34 6.13 -4.60
CA ARG A 341 -3.24 5.81 -3.48
C ARG A 341 -2.82 6.49 -2.17
N ALA A 342 -1.52 6.58 -1.89
CA ALA A 342 -1.04 7.26 -0.68
C ALA A 342 -1.26 8.78 -0.74
N SER A 343 -1.27 9.38 -1.93
CA SER A 343 -1.53 10.80 -2.08
C SER A 343 -3.00 11.19 -1.88
N THR A 344 -3.93 10.26 -2.14
CA THR A 344 -5.37 10.58 -2.18
C THR A 344 -6.20 10.03 -1.03
N ASP A 345 -5.64 9.14 -0.20
CA ASP A 345 -6.39 8.46 0.85
C ASP A 345 -5.66 8.49 2.19
N VAL A 346 -6.42 8.18 3.23
CA VAL A 346 -5.93 7.95 4.59
C VAL A 346 -5.69 6.45 4.77
N GLY A 347 -4.69 6.08 5.56
CA GLY A 347 -4.42 4.69 5.90
C GLY A 347 -3.09 4.13 5.38
N MET A 348 -2.20 4.98 4.86
CA MET A 348 -0.80 4.64 4.62
C MET A 348 0.13 5.61 5.38
N LEU A 349 1.40 5.25 5.52
CA LEU A 349 2.45 6.02 6.17
C LEU A 349 2.19 6.26 7.68
N PHE A 350 2.42 5.21 8.46
CA PHE A 350 2.05 4.91 9.86
C PHE A 350 0.76 4.11 10.06
N ALA A 351 0.47 3.20 9.14
CA ALA A 351 -0.67 2.29 9.19
C ALA A 351 -0.25 0.81 9.06
N PHE A 352 -1.19 -0.11 9.33
CA PHE A 352 -0.91 -1.54 9.35
C PHE A 352 -0.41 -2.14 8.03
N PHE A 353 -0.65 -1.44 6.90
CA PHE A 353 -0.37 -1.93 5.55
C PHE A 353 0.89 -1.34 4.92
N ASP A 354 1.67 -0.53 5.63
CA ASP A 354 2.86 0.14 5.08
C ASP A 354 3.97 -0.79 4.58
N TYR A 355 3.83 -2.09 4.84
CA TYR A 355 4.76 -3.10 4.38
C TYR A 355 4.90 -3.08 2.85
N VAL A 356 3.86 -2.61 2.14
CA VAL A 356 3.89 -2.43 0.68
C VAL A 356 4.90 -1.38 0.26
N PHE A 357 5.12 -0.30 1.01
CA PHE A 357 6.21 0.64 0.73
C PHE A 357 7.56 0.02 1.08
N TRP A 358 7.64 -0.61 2.25
CA TRP A 358 8.88 -1.22 2.72
C TRP A 358 9.40 -2.30 1.78
N MET A 359 8.55 -3.13 1.17
CA MET A 359 9.00 -4.14 0.21
C MET A 359 9.73 -3.52 -0.99
N PHE A 360 9.27 -2.38 -1.52
CA PHE A 360 9.97 -1.65 -2.58
C PHE A 360 11.26 -1.01 -2.07
N LEU A 361 11.25 -0.43 -0.87
CA LEU A 361 12.44 0.21 -0.28
C LEU A 361 13.55 -0.80 0.04
N PHE A 362 13.22 -2.06 0.33
CA PHE A 362 14.20 -3.14 0.53
C PHE A 362 14.74 -3.75 -0.76
N TYR A 363 14.21 -3.40 -1.94
CA TYR A 363 14.78 -3.85 -3.22
C TYR A 363 16.27 -3.48 -3.31
N PRO A 364 17.19 -4.40 -3.69
CA PRO A 364 18.62 -4.10 -3.68
C PRO A 364 18.97 -2.98 -4.68
N PHE A 365 19.90 -2.08 -4.31
CA PHE A 365 20.40 -1.03 -5.21
C PHE A 365 21.42 -1.52 -6.24
N GLU A 366 21.89 -2.76 -6.12
CA GLU A 366 22.98 -3.27 -6.94
C GLU A 366 22.51 -3.73 -8.31
N ILE A 367 23.01 -3.03 -9.33
CA ILE A 367 23.03 -3.50 -10.71
C ILE A 367 23.88 -4.78 -10.73
N LYS A 368 23.23 -5.94 -10.66
CA LYS A 368 23.91 -7.18 -11.07
C LYS A 368 24.20 -7.03 -12.56
N LYS A 369 25.45 -6.66 -12.90
CA LYS A 369 25.98 -6.84 -14.26
C LYS A 369 25.70 -8.29 -14.62
N ILE A 370 24.71 -8.50 -15.47
CA ILE A 370 24.42 -9.82 -16.05
C ILE A 370 25.71 -10.19 -16.77
N LYS A 371 26.50 -11.10 -16.19
CA LYS A 371 27.57 -11.78 -16.90
C LYS A 371 26.90 -12.41 -18.12
N LYS A 372 27.17 -11.86 -19.32
CA LYS A 372 26.81 -12.49 -20.59
C LYS A 372 27.21 -13.95 -20.48
N ILE A 373 26.23 -14.84 -20.37
CA ILE A 373 26.46 -16.27 -20.55
C ILE A 373 27.01 -16.38 -21.97
N LYS A 374 28.29 -16.78 -22.08
CA LYS A 374 28.91 -17.12 -23.36
C LYS A 374 27.97 -18.14 -24.02
N LYS A 375 27.45 -17.81 -25.21
CA LYS A 375 26.86 -18.79 -26.11
C LYS A 375 27.90 -19.92 -26.25
N ILE A 376 27.59 -21.08 -25.71
CA ILE A 376 28.26 -22.31 -26.13
C ILE A 376 27.73 -22.53 -27.55
N LYS A 377 28.65 -22.53 -28.52
CA LYS A 377 28.37 -22.83 -29.92
C LYS A 377 27.94 -24.28 -30.06
#